data_AF-A0A943RA24-F1
#
_entry.id   AF-A0A943RA24-F1
#
_cell.length_a   1.000
_cell.length_b   1.000
_cell.length_c   1.000
_cell.angle_alpha   90.00
_cell.angle_beta   90.00
_cell.angle_gamma   90.00
#
_symmetry.space_group_name_H-M   'P 1'
#
loop_
_entity.id
_entity.type
_entity.pdbx_description
1 polymer ?
#
loop_
_entity_poly.entity_id
_entity_poly.type
_entity_poly.pdbx_seq_one_letter_code
_entity_poly.pdbx_strand_id
1 'polypeptide(L)'
;MEQEQRAGEYRIQHAYEMGFHFDASPLLAEKDGVVTGEMIAEAVLAQDPHHPALTPYLPGGNRSDNPYVNFYWDFFSQGKPGYVPIAFQSLQEAISLIRTAGGLPVLA
;
A
#
# COMPACT_ATOMS: atom_id res chain seq x y z
N MET A 1 -2.31 -2.75 -15.18
CA MET A 1 -3.31 -2.30 -14.18
C MET A 1 -3.96 -3.49 -13.49
N GLU A 2 -4.39 -4.53 -14.21
CA GLU A 2 -5.02 -5.72 -13.62
C GLU A 2 -4.21 -6.37 -12.47
N GLN A 3 -2.88 -6.47 -12.60
CA GLN A 3 -2.03 -6.99 -11.51
C GLN A 3 -2.09 -6.13 -10.25
N GLU A 4 -2.11 -4.81 -10.37
CA GLU A 4 -2.17 -3.90 -9.21
C GLU A 4 -3.54 -3.91 -8.55
N GLN A 5 -4.61 -4.04 -9.33
CA GLN A 5 -5.97 -4.20 -8.81
C GLN A 5 -6.09 -5.49 -7.98
N ARG A 6 -5.64 -6.61 -8.56
CA ARG A 6 -5.61 -7.90 -7.86
C ARG A 6 -4.71 -7.87 -6.62
N ALA A 7 -3.58 -7.17 -6.70
CA ALA A 7 -2.71 -6.98 -5.54
C ALA A 7 -3.39 -6.14 -4.45
N GLY A 8 -4.17 -5.14 -4.82
CA GLY A 8 -5.00 -4.37 -3.90
C GLY A 8 -5.99 -5.24 -3.13
N GLU A 9 -6.71 -6.12 -3.84
CA GLU A 9 -7.62 -7.10 -3.23
C GLU A 9 -6.89 -8.03 -2.24
N TYR A 10 -5.72 -8.56 -2.61
CA TYR A 10 -4.91 -9.39 -1.71
C TYR A 10 -4.39 -8.62 -0.49
N ARG A 11 -3.99 -7.36 -0.63
CA ARG A 11 -3.58 -6.53 0.51
C ARG A 11 -4.74 -6.33 1.49
N ILE A 12 -5.96 -6.10 0.98
CA ILE A 12 -7.17 -6.01 1.81
C ILE A 12 -7.42 -7.35 2.53
N GLN A 13 -7.33 -8.47 1.81
CA GLN A 13 -7.48 -9.80 2.41
C GLN A 13 -6.47 -10.02 3.54
N HIS A 14 -5.19 -9.72 3.32
CA HIS A 14 -4.16 -9.86 4.35
C HIS A 14 -4.41 -8.93 5.55
N ALA A 15 -4.94 -7.72 5.33
CA ALA A 15 -5.35 -6.84 6.42
C ALA A 15 -6.42 -7.50 7.30
N TYR A 16 -7.42 -8.13 6.70
CA TYR A 16 -8.45 -8.88 7.42
C TYR A 16 -7.89 -10.10 8.15
N GLU A 17 -6.97 -10.84 7.53
CA GLU A 17 -6.27 -11.97 8.16
C GLU A 17 -5.41 -11.55 9.37
N MET A 18 -4.88 -10.32 9.35
CA MET A 18 -4.16 -9.71 10.48
C MET A 18 -5.09 -9.18 11.59
N GLY A 19 -6.41 -9.23 11.39
CA GLY A 19 -7.41 -8.80 12.36
C GLY A 19 -7.81 -7.33 12.28
N PHE A 20 -7.40 -6.60 11.23
CA PHE A 20 -7.87 -5.24 11.02
C PHE A 20 -9.31 -5.24 10.49
N HIS A 21 -10.15 -4.34 11.01
CA HIS A 21 -11.54 -4.22 10.59
C HIS A 21 -11.83 -2.84 9.98
N PHE A 22 -12.28 -2.83 8.72
CA PHE A 22 -12.64 -1.61 7.99
C PHE A 22 -13.48 -1.96 6.75
N ASP A 23 -14.33 -1.03 6.33
CA ASP A 23 -15.01 -1.08 5.04
C ASP A 23 -14.03 -0.71 3.91
N ALA A 24 -13.72 -1.68 3.06
CA ALA A 24 -12.83 -1.50 1.90
C ALA A 24 -13.57 -1.07 0.63
N SER A 25 -14.91 -1.01 0.63
CA SER A 25 -15.70 -0.65 -0.54
C SER A 25 -15.29 0.69 -1.16
N PRO A 26 -15.00 1.75 -0.39
CA PRO A 26 -14.53 3.02 -0.95
C PRO A 26 -13.16 2.88 -1.63
N LEU A 27 -12.25 2.08 -1.05
CA LEU A 27 -10.89 1.89 -1.59
C LEU A 27 -10.92 1.16 -2.94
N LEU A 28 -11.86 0.24 -3.12
CA LEU A 28 -12.07 -0.49 -4.37
C LEU A 28 -12.80 0.34 -5.43
N ALA A 29 -13.61 1.32 -5.03
CA ALA A 29 -14.33 2.21 -5.93
C ALA A 29 -13.46 3.36 -6.47
N GLU A 30 -12.37 3.69 -5.78
CA GLU A 30 -11.45 4.76 -6.15
C GLU A 30 -10.19 4.23 -6.86
N LYS A 31 -9.43 5.13 -7.51
CA LYS A 31 -8.09 4.85 -8.07
C LYS A 31 -8.04 3.64 -9.01
N ASP A 32 -9.10 3.44 -9.80
CA ASP A 32 -9.25 2.28 -10.68
C ASP A 32 -9.07 0.93 -9.96
N GLY A 33 -9.41 0.86 -8.67
CA GLY A 33 -9.28 -0.35 -7.84
C GLY A 33 -7.85 -0.65 -7.36
N VAL A 34 -6.89 0.27 -7.54
CA VAL A 34 -5.53 0.11 -7.01
C VAL A 34 -5.51 0.52 -5.54
N VAL A 35 -5.18 -0.44 -4.67
CA VAL A 35 -5.12 -0.25 -3.22
C VAL A 35 -3.69 -0.43 -2.70
N THR A 36 -3.15 0.60 -2.04
CA THR A 36 -1.84 0.57 -1.38
C THR A 36 -1.95 0.32 0.12
N GLY A 37 -0.83 0.01 0.77
CA GLY A 37 -0.83 -0.18 2.22
C GLY A 37 -1.11 1.11 3.00
N GLU A 38 -0.77 2.28 2.46
CA GLU A 38 -1.11 3.58 3.06
C GLU A 38 -2.62 3.85 3.01
N MET A 39 -3.30 3.47 1.92
CA MET A 39 -4.77 3.58 1.83
C MET A 39 -5.44 2.68 2.87
N ILE A 40 -4.92 1.47 3.07
CA ILE A 40 -5.39 0.58 4.15
C ILE A 40 -5.09 1.20 5.52
N ALA A 41 -3.91 1.78 5.72
CA ALA A 41 -3.55 2.46 6.96
C ALA A 41 -4.55 3.57 7.31
N GLU A 42 -4.87 4.42 6.33
CA GLU A 42 -5.83 5.50 6.48
C GLU A 42 -7.22 4.97 6.86
N ALA A 43 -7.70 3.94 6.15
CA ALA A 43 -9.00 3.32 6.43
C ALA A 43 -9.06 2.71 7.83
N VAL A 44 -8.04 1.94 8.21
CA VAL A 44 -7.96 1.24 9.50
C VAL A 44 -7.85 2.23 10.66
N LEU A 45 -6.99 3.25 10.56
CA LEU A 45 -6.85 4.27 11.60
C LEU A 45 -8.12 5.11 11.78
N ALA A 46 -8.91 5.31 10.71
CA ALA A 46 -10.16 6.05 10.79
C ALA A 46 -11.32 5.22 11.35
N GLN A 47 -11.39 3.92 11.02
CA GLN A 47 -12.55 3.08 11.30
C GLN A 47 -12.37 2.18 12.54
N ASP A 48 -11.14 1.82 12.89
CA ASP A 48 -10.83 0.96 14.04
C ASP A 48 -9.66 1.51 14.88
N PRO A 49 -9.74 2.76 15.39
CA PRO A 49 -8.65 3.39 16.12
C PRO A 49 -8.32 2.70 17.46
N HIS A 50 -9.15 1.75 17.92
CA HIS A 50 -8.94 1.05 19.18
C HIS A 50 -8.15 -0.25 19.03
N HIS A 51 -7.85 -0.68 17.80
CA HIS A 51 -7.06 -1.87 17.57
C HIS A 51 -5.66 -1.73 18.22
N PRO A 52 -5.23 -2.67 19.09
CA PRO A 52 -3.99 -2.54 19.86
C PRO A 52 -2.74 -2.33 19.00
N ALA A 53 -2.69 -2.92 17.81
CA ALA A 53 -1.56 -2.73 16.89
C ALA A 53 -1.43 -1.29 16.37
N LEU A 54 -2.44 -0.44 16.53
CA LEU A 54 -2.43 0.93 16.01
C LEU A 54 -1.86 1.96 17.00
N THR A 55 -1.72 1.61 18.28
CA THR A 55 -1.21 2.51 19.32
C THR A 55 0.08 3.27 18.92
N PRO A 56 1.07 2.67 18.24
CA PRO A 56 2.26 3.39 17.78
C PRO A 56 1.98 4.53 16.79
N TYR A 57 0.92 4.46 15.99
CA TYR A 57 0.62 5.41 14.91
C TYR A 57 -0.40 6.48 15.31
N LEU A 58 -1.12 6.31 16.42
CA LEU A 58 -2.05 7.31 16.95
C LEU A 58 -1.33 8.51 17.56
N PRO A 59 -1.98 9.68 17.74
CA PRO A 59 -1.35 10.86 18.32
C PRO A 59 -0.63 10.59 19.65
N GLY A 60 0.66 10.94 19.70
CA GLY A 60 1.54 10.67 20.86
C GLY A 60 2.26 9.33 20.83
N GLY A 61 1.97 8.48 19.84
CA GLY A 61 2.72 7.26 19.56
C GLY A 61 4.10 7.54 18.95
N ASN A 62 5.01 6.58 19.05
CA ASN A 62 6.40 6.72 18.57
C ASN A 62 6.55 6.62 17.03
N ARG A 63 5.46 6.39 16.30
CA ARG A 63 5.41 6.31 14.82
C ARG A 63 4.32 7.21 14.24
N SER A 64 3.80 8.16 15.03
CA SER A 64 2.70 9.04 14.65
C SER A 64 3.15 10.25 13.80
N ASP A 65 4.44 10.38 13.52
CA ASP A 65 5.03 11.45 12.70
C ASP A 65 4.67 11.29 11.21
N ASN A 66 4.60 10.05 10.74
CA ASN A 66 4.04 9.67 9.44
C ASN A 66 3.27 8.35 9.54
N PRO A 67 2.06 8.36 10.13
CA PRO A 67 1.38 7.15 10.57
C PRO A 67 1.08 6.18 9.43
N TYR A 68 0.69 6.69 8.26
CA TYR A 68 0.32 5.87 7.12
C TYR A 68 1.53 5.18 6.49
N VAL A 69 2.62 5.91 6.29
CA VAL A 69 3.86 5.32 5.74
C VAL A 69 4.50 4.36 6.73
N ASN A 70 4.50 4.68 8.03
CA ASN A 70 5.02 3.80 9.06
C ASN A 70 4.22 2.50 9.16
N PHE A 71 2.90 2.58 9.10
CA PHE A 71 2.03 1.39 9.05
C PHE A 71 2.28 0.57 7.78
N TYR A 72 2.38 1.22 6.60
CA TYR A 72 2.78 0.55 5.37
C TYR A 72 4.11 -0.20 5.53
N TRP A 73 5.13 0.44 6.12
CA TRP A 73 6.42 -0.19 6.32
C TRP A 73 6.37 -1.39 7.26
N ASP A 74 5.48 -1.39 8.25
CA ASP A 74 5.38 -2.49 9.21
C ASP A 74 4.60 -3.68 8.69
N PHE A 75 3.57 -3.44 7.87
CA PHE A 75 2.63 -4.48 7.49
C PHE A 75 2.67 -4.83 6.00
N PHE A 76 2.99 -3.90 5.10
CA PHE A 76 2.80 -4.05 3.65
C PHE A 76 4.05 -3.88 2.80
N SER A 77 5.17 -3.43 3.38
CA SER A 77 6.45 -3.34 2.68
C SER A 77 7.05 -4.72 2.39
N GLN A 78 8.05 -4.76 1.51
CA GLN A 78 8.68 -6.02 1.09
C GLN A 78 9.17 -6.85 2.31
N GLY A 79 8.73 -8.10 2.36
CA GLY A 79 9.05 -9.03 3.44
C GLY A 79 8.13 -8.95 4.67
N LYS A 80 7.08 -8.11 4.63
CA LYS A 80 6.05 -8.02 5.68
C LYS A 80 4.82 -8.87 5.36
N PRO A 81 3.97 -9.17 6.35
CA PRO A 81 2.86 -10.12 6.19
C PRO A 81 1.84 -9.76 5.09
N GLY A 82 1.58 -8.47 4.88
CA GLY A 82 0.68 -7.97 3.84
C GLY A 82 1.36 -7.67 2.50
N TYR A 83 2.64 -8.04 2.32
CA TYR A 83 3.34 -7.79 1.06
C TYR A 83 2.78 -8.64 -0.08
N VAL A 84 2.37 -7.97 -1.16
CA VAL A 84 1.97 -8.62 -2.40
C VAL A 84 2.94 -8.23 -3.51
N PRO A 85 3.66 -9.19 -4.12
CA PRO A 85 4.67 -8.90 -5.12
C PRO A 85 4.05 -8.37 -6.42
N ILE A 86 4.69 -7.34 -6.97
CA ILE A 86 4.37 -6.76 -8.28
C ILE A 86 5.54 -7.03 -9.21
N ALA A 87 5.27 -7.74 -10.31
CA ALA A 87 6.23 -7.85 -11.40
C ALA A 87 6.29 -6.53 -12.16
N PHE A 88 7.44 -5.88 -12.12
CA PHE A 88 7.74 -4.71 -12.94
C PHE A 88 8.56 -5.12 -14.16
N GLN A 89 8.47 -4.31 -15.22
CA GLN A 89 9.41 -4.39 -16.34
C GLN A 89 10.85 -4.25 -15.85
N SER A 90 11.78 -4.87 -16.56
CA SER A 90 13.20 -4.71 -16.25
C SER A 90 13.64 -3.25 -16.41
N LEU A 91 14.72 -2.88 -15.73
CA LEU A 91 15.32 -1.56 -15.89
C LEU A 91 15.67 -1.26 -17.36
N GLN A 92 16.17 -2.27 -18.10
CA GLN A 92 16.52 -2.12 -19.50
C GLN A 92 15.30 -1.83 -20.37
N GLU A 93 14.19 -2.53 -20.15
CA GLU A 93 12.93 -2.28 -20.86
C GLU A 93 12.37 -0.90 -20.54
N ALA A 94 12.40 -0.49 -19.27
CA ALA A 94 11.96 0.85 -18.86
C ALA A 94 12.78 1.96 -19.54
N ILE A 95 14.11 1.83 -19.56
CA ILE A 95 15.02 2.77 -20.23
C ILE A 95 14.73 2.82 -21.73
N SER A 96 14.57 1.65 -22.36
CA SER A 96 14.29 1.56 -23.79
C SER A 96 12.97 2.23 -24.13
N LEU A 97 11.91 1.98 -23.36
CA LEU A 97 10.59 2.59 -23.54
C LEU A 97 10.65 4.12 -23.50
N ILE A 98 11.30 4.68 -22.47
CA ILE A 98 11.43 6.13 -22.31
C ILE A 98 12.18 6.76 -23.49
N ARG A 99 13.29 6.15 -23.93
CA ARG A 99 14.08 6.65 -25.06
C ARG A 99 13.32 6.58 -26.37
N THR A 100 12.61 5.49 -26.66
CA THR A 100 11.82 5.35 -27.90
C THR A 100 10.66 6.35 -27.94
N ALA A 101 10.13 6.75 -26.78
CA ALA A 101 9.16 7.84 -26.66
C ALA A 101 9.78 9.25 -26.78
N GLY A 102 11.11 9.37 -27.00
CA GLY A 102 11.82 10.64 -27.10
C GLY A 102 12.21 11.27 -25.76
N GLY A 103 12.01 10.56 -24.65
CA GLY A 103 12.33 11.02 -23.31
C GLY A 103 13.76 10.71 -22.87
N LEU A 104 14.18 11.36 -21.78
CA LEU A 104 15.43 11.10 -21.07
C LEU A 104 15.12 10.33 -19.77
N PRO A 105 15.57 9.07 -19.60
CA PRO A 105 15.35 8.33 -18.37
C PRO A 105 16.14 8.94 -17.21
N VAL A 106 15.47 9.14 -16.08
CA VAL A 106 16.04 9.65 -14.82
C VAL A 106 15.69 8.68 -13.70
N LEU A 107 16.67 8.38 -12.82
CA LEU A 107 16.42 7.60 -11.61
C LEU A 107 15.80 8.54 -10.55
N ALA A 108 14.64 8.16 -10.02
CA ALA A 108 13.91 8.91 -9.00
C ALA A 108 14.44 8.66 -7.59
#